data_AF-F0G915-F1
#
_entry.id   AF-F0G915-F1
#
_cell.length_a   1.000
_cell.length_b   1.000
_cell.length_c   1.000
_cell.angle_alpha   90.00
_cell.angle_beta   90.00
_cell.angle_gamma   90.00
#
_symmetry.space_group_name_H-M   'P 1'
#
loop_
_entity.id
_entity.type
_entity.pdbx_description
1 polymer ?
#
loop_
_entity_poly.entity_id
_entity_poly.type
_entity_poly.pdbx_seq_one_letter_code
_entity_poly.pdbx_strand_id
1 'polypeptide(L)'
;SPALARFFGVASFGAGSHARAGNLTAHGLAFVPQADYDPLLWVADVNFVRGEDSFVRAQWARTPFVWHIYPQADDAHLPKLDAALAHLSAGLGDAPRAALERFWHAWNGAGTPDWADFRQHHAALHANAGRWADALASVGDLAGKLAEYAKSQLK
;
A
#
# COMPACT_ATOMS: atom_id res chain seq x y z
N SER A 1 -6.28 13.51 -13.25
CA SER A 1 -5.73 12.29 -13.86
C SER A 1 -6.37 12.03 -15.22
N PRO A 2 -5.62 12.06 -16.33
CA PRO A 2 -6.13 11.77 -17.68
C PRO A 2 -6.71 10.36 -17.81
N ALA A 3 -6.14 9.36 -17.11
CA ALA A 3 -6.64 7.99 -17.14
C ALA A 3 -8.05 7.88 -16.53
N LEU A 4 -8.27 8.52 -15.38
CA LEU A 4 -9.59 8.56 -14.74
C LEU A 4 -10.61 9.35 -15.56
N ALA A 5 -10.19 10.50 -16.11
CA ALA A 5 -11.05 11.32 -16.95
C ALA A 5 -11.59 10.53 -18.17
N ARG A 6 -10.69 9.81 -18.84
CA ARG A 6 -11.04 8.91 -19.95
C ARG A 6 -11.95 7.76 -19.52
N PHE A 7 -11.69 7.13 -18.37
CA PHE A 7 -12.52 6.03 -17.87
C PHE A 7 -13.97 6.48 -17.59
N PHE A 8 -14.15 7.65 -16.97
CA PHE A 8 -15.47 8.19 -16.65
C PHE A 8 -16.11 8.99 -17.79
N GLY A 9 -15.42 9.17 -18.93
CA GLY A 9 -15.93 9.98 -20.04
C GLY A 9 -16.07 11.47 -19.72
N VAL A 10 -15.26 12.01 -18.81
CA VAL A 10 -15.27 13.43 -18.41
C VAL A 10 -14.04 14.17 -18.94
N ALA A 11 -14.13 15.49 -19.08
CA ALA A 11 -13.03 16.31 -19.61
C ALA A 11 -11.79 16.30 -18.69
N SER A 12 -12.00 16.32 -17.38
CA SER A 12 -10.92 16.26 -16.39
C SER A 12 -11.42 15.61 -15.10
N PHE A 13 -10.48 15.08 -14.31
CA PHE A 13 -10.77 14.50 -13.00
C PHE A 13 -9.67 14.93 -12.02
N GLY A 14 -10.00 15.85 -11.12
CA GLY A 14 -9.09 16.45 -10.15
C GLY A 14 -9.76 16.69 -8.80
N ALA A 15 -9.15 17.49 -7.93
CA ALA A 15 -9.72 17.81 -6.62
C ALA A 15 -11.15 18.37 -6.74
N GLY A 16 -12.07 17.87 -5.91
CA GLY A 16 -13.49 18.24 -5.92
C GLY A 16 -14.32 17.57 -7.02
N SER A 17 -13.71 16.82 -7.95
CA SER A 17 -14.46 16.07 -8.96
C SER A 17 -15.20 14.89 -8.34
N HIS A 18 -16.36 14.56 -8.89
CA HIS A 18 -17.09 13.34 -8.57
C HIS A 18 -17.57 12.68 -9.87
N ALA A 19 -17.53 11.36 -9.93
CA ALA A 19 -18.03 10.59 -11.07
C ALA A 19 -18.56 9.23 -10.62
N ARG A 20 -19.42 8.61 -11.44
CA ARG A 20 -20.02 7.30 -11.16
C ARG A 20 -19.99 6.41 -12.40
N ALA A 21 -19.69 5.12 -12.21
CA ALA A 21 -19.81 4.07 -13.21
C ALA A 21 -20.42 2.82 -12.56
N GLY A 22 -21.71 2.56 -12.81
CA GLY A 22 -22.43 1.47 -12.13
C GLY A 22 -22.43 1.63 -10.61
N ASN A 23 -21.80 0.69 -9.90
CA ASN A 23 -21.64 0.69 -8.44
C ASN A 23 -20.35 1.37 -7.94
N LEU A 24 -19.51 1.87 -8.86
CA LEU A 24 -18.31 2.64 -8.50
C LEU A 24 -18.64 4.12 -8.43
N THR A 25 -18.37 4.74 -7.28
CA THR A 25 -18.33 6.20 -7.12
C THR A 25 -16.90 6.62 -6.84
N ALA A 26 -16.41 7.63 -7.56
CA ALA A 26 -15.08 8.17 -7.40
C ALA A 26 -15.14 9.64 -6.96
N HIS A 27 -14.30 9.99 -5.98
CA HIS A 27 -14.12 11.35 -5.49
C HIS A 27 -12.66 11.77 -5.68
N GLY A 28 -12.44 12.91 -6.31
CA GLY A 28 -11.13 13.52 -6.42
C GLY A 28 -10.82 14.33 -5.16
N LEU A 29 -9.81 13.92 -4.42
CA LEU A 29 -9.35 14.64 -3.22
C LEU A 29 -8.27 15.65 -3.58
N ALA A 30 -8.23 16.76 -2.83
CA ALA A 30 -7.10 17.68 -2.89
C ALA A 30 -5.86 17.01 -2.32
N PHE A 31 -4.69 17.45 -2.76
CA PHE A 31 -3.44 17.06 -2.11
C PHE A 31 -3.45 17.61 -0.68
N VAL A 32 -3.08 16.78 0.29
CA VAL A 32 -3.06 17.13 1.71
C VAL A 32 -1.63 17.19 2.24
N PRO A 33 -1.36 17.99 3.28
CA PRO A 33 -0.11 17.89 4.03
C PRO A 33 0.14 16.47 4.54
N GLN A 34 1.40 16.09 4.73
CA GLN A 34 1.77 14.74 5.14
C GLN A 34 1.12 14.33 6.48
N ALA A 35 0.96 15.28 7.41
CA ALA A 35 0.29 15.04 8.70
C ALA A 35 -1.19 14.64 8.54
N ASP A 36 -1.84 15.07 7.46
CA ASP A 36 -3.26 14.83 7.19
C ASP A 36 -3.47 13.65 6.22
N TYR A 37 -2.39 13.05 5.71
CA TYR A 37 -2.46 11.89 4.82
C TYR A 37 -2.80 10.60 5.58
N ASP A 38 -2.26 10.44 6.80
CA ASP A 38 -2.51 9.25 7.63
C ASP A 38 -3.98 8.99 7.93
N PRO A 39 -4.78 9.99 8.35
CA PRO A 39 -6.22 9.81 8.52
C PRO A 39 -6.92 9.26 7.28
N LEU A 40 -6.47 9.60 6.06
CA LEU A 40 -7.03 9.07 4.82
C LEU A 40 -6.74 7.56 4.68
N LEU A 41 -5.55 7.11 5.10
CA LEU A 41 -5.20 5.69 5.09
C LEU A 41 -6.01 4.90 6.11
N TRP A 42 -6.28 5.47 7.29
CA TRP A 42 -6.97 4.80 8.39
C TRP A 42 -8.45 4.53 8.12
N VAL A 43 -9.10 5.40 7.35
CA VAL A 43 -10.53 5.25 7.02
C VAL A 43 -10.79 4.35 5.81
N ALA A 44 -9.76 4.00 5.05
CA ALA A 44 -9.89 3.18 3.85
C ALA A 44 -9.86 1.68 4.17
N ASP A 45 -10.72 0.90 3.52
CA ASP A 45 -10.70 -0.57 3.64
C ASP A 45 -9.48 -1.20 2.95
N VAL A 46 -9.02 -0.58 1.86
CA VAL A 46 -7.83 -1.01 1.10
C VAL A 46 -7.12 0.23 0.56
N ASN A 47 -5.82 0.31 0.75
CA ASN A 47 -5.00 1.43 0.30
C ASN A 47 -4.13 1.05 -0.92
N PHE A 48 -4.11 1.88 -1.97
CA PHE A 48 -3.15 1.76 -3.07
C PHE A 48 -2.13 2.88 -2.94
N VAL A 49 -0.88 2.53 -2.64
CA VAL A 49 0.20 3.48 -2.31
C VAL A 49 1.41 3.27 -3.21
N ARG A 50 2.35 4.21 -3.21
CA ARG A 50 3.53 4.16 -4.09
C ARG A 50 4.79 4.77 -3.48
N GLY A 51 5.94 4.47 -4.06
CA GLY A 51 7.20 5.00 -3.57
C GLY A 51 7.52 4.48 -2.16
N GLU A 52 8.28 5.24 -1.38
CA GLU A 52 8.77 4.76 -0.08
C GLU A 52 7.94 5.28 1.10
N ASP A 53 7.69 6.59 1.19
CA ASP A 53 7.00 7.17 2.34
C ASP A 53 5.59 6.60 2.52
N SER A 54 4.73 6.71 1.50
CA SER A 54 3.36 6.20 1.59
C SER A 54 3.29 4.66 1.74
N PHE A 55 4.33 3.92 1.31
CA PHE A 55 4.46 2.49 1.59
C PHE A 55 4.69 2.22 3.08
N VAL A 56 5.53 2.99 3.75
CA VAL A 56 5.72 2.91 5.20
C VAL A 56 4.46 3.34 5.94
N ARG A 57 3.83 4.45 5.53
CA ARG A 57 2.59 4.93 6.19
C ARG A 57 1.44 3.92 6.08
N ALA A 58 1.28 3.26 4.94
CA ALA A 58 0.25 2.23 4.76
C ALA A 58 0.42 1.02 5.69
N GLN A 59 1.66 0.63 6.01
CA GLN A 59 1.91 -0.45 6.97
C GLN A 59 1.43 -0.08 8.37
N TRP A 60 1.54 1.18 8.76
CA TRP A 60 1.04 1.70 10.04
C TRP A 60 -0.48 1.92 10.08
N ALA A 61 -1.14 1.95 8.92
CA ALA A 61 -2.59 2.12 8.84
C ALA A 61 -3.38 0.88 9.28
N ARG A 62 -2.72 -0.28 9.46
CA ARG A 62 -3.32 -1.55 9.89
C ARG A 62 -4.42 -2.08 8.96
N THR A 63 -4.48 -1.59 7.73
CA THR A 63 -5.43 -2.03 6.70
C THR A 63 -4.69 -2.69 5.52
N PRO A 64 -5.34 -3.58 4.77
CA PRO A 64 -4.75 -4.15 3.55
C PRO A 64 -4.31 -3.04 2.59
N PHE A 65 -3.17 -3.23 1.93
CA PHE A 65 -2.70 -2.28 0.94
C PHE A 65 -1.98 -2.96 -0.23
N VAL A 66 -1.82 -2.20 -1.30
CA VAL A 66 -1.12 -2.59 -2.52
C VAL A 66 -0.03 -1.57 -2.82
N TRP A 67 1.20 -2.05 -2.97
CA TRP A 67 2.34 -1.20 -3.25
C TRP A 67 2.64 -1.16 -4.75
N HIS A 68 2.55 0.04 -5.34
CA HIS A 68 3.08 0.32 -6.66
C HIS A 68 4.52 0.82 -6.50
N ILE A 69 5.48 -0.09 -6.66
CA ILE A 69 6.91 0.22 -6.57
C ILE A 69 7.36 0.96 -7.84
N TYR A 70 8.30 1.89 -7.72
CA TYR A 70 8.86 2.55 -8.90
C TYR A 70 9.70 1.55 -9.71
N PRO A 71 9.46 1.40 -11.03
CA PRO A 71 10.33 0.62 -11.88
C PRO A 71 11.77 1.15 -11.82
N GLN A 72 12.72 0.23 -11.74
CA GLN A 72 14.16 0.53 -11.76
C GLN A 72 14.82 -0.23 -12.91
N ALA A 73 16.00 0.23 -13.33
CA ALA A 73 16.80 -0.44 -14.35
C ALA A 73 17.04 -1.91 -13.98
N ASP A 74 17.10 -2.76 -15.01
CA ASP A 74 17.34 -4.21 -14.91
C ASP A 74 16.37 -4.93 -13.96
N ASP A 75 15.14 -4.43 -13.84
CA ASP A 75 14.09 -4.98 -12.98
C ASP A 75 14.48 -5.13 -11.49
N ALA A 76 15.46 -4.35 -11.02
CA ALA A 76 15.97 -4.39 -9.64
C ALA A 76 14.90 -4.09 -8.56
N HIS A 77 13.74 -3.56 -8.98
CA HIS A 77 12.59 -3.31 -8.12
C HIS A 77 11.83 -4.61 -7.77
N LEU A 78 11.86 -5.65 -8.61
CA LEU A 78 11.12 -6.89 -8.38
C LEU A 78 11.63 -7.66 -7.15
N PRO A 79 12.95 -7.87 -6.94
CA PRO A 79 13.42 -8.48 -5.70
C PRO A 79 13.02 -7.70 -4.44
N LYS A 80 12.92 -6.37 -4.52
CA LYS A 80 12.45 -5.53 -3.39
C LYS A 80 10.95 -5.74 -3.14
N LEU A 81 10.15 -5.90 -4.19
CA LEU A 81 8.74 -6.24 -4.11
C LEU A 81 8.55 -7.61 -3.45
N ASP A 82 9.30 -8.62 -3.89
CA ASP A 82 9.24 -10.00 -3.38
C ASP A 82 9.64 -10.07 -1.91
N ALA A 83 10.73 -9.40 -1.54
CA ALA A 83 11.16 -9.32 -0.15
C ALA A 83 10.10 -8.66 0.73
N ALA A 84 9.49 -7.57 0.27
CA ALA A 84 8.40 -6.92 1.00
C ALA A 84 7.20 -7.87 1.17
N LEU A 85 6.77 -8.55 0.10
CA LEU A 85 5.68 -9.53 0.13
C LEU A 85 5.97 -10.68 1.10
N ALA A 86 7.17 -11.24 1.09
CA ALA A 86 7.57 -12.33 1.97
C ALA A 86 7.44 -11.95 3.46
N HIS A 87 7.87 -10.74 3.83
CA HIS A 87 7.76 -10.25 5.20
C HIS A 87 6.31 -9.91 5.59
N LEU A 88 5.61 -9.15 4.74
CA LEU A 88 4.25 -8.67 5.00
C LEU A 88 3.24 -9.83 5.07
N SER A 89 3.45 -10.89 4.29
CA SER A 89 2.55 -12.04 4.21
C SER A 89 2.91 -13.20 5.16
N ALA A 90 3.94 -13.05 6.00
CA ALA A 90 4.44 -14.12 6.85
C ALA A 90 3.36 -14.70 7.78
N GLY A 91 2.42 -13.87 8.25
CA GLY A 91 1.30 -14.29 9.10
C GLY A 91 0.04 -14.75 8.37
N LEU A 92 0.06 -14.88 7.04
CA LEU A 92 -1.06 -15.36 6.22
C LEU A 92 -1.01 -16.88 5.99
N GLY A 93 -2.18 -17.49 5.81
CA GLY A 93 -2.27 -18.82 5.21
C GLY A 93 -2.00 -18.80 3.70
N ASP A 94 -1.86 -19.97 3.10
CA ASP A 94 -1.37 -20.11 1.71
C ASP A 94 -2.27 -19.42 0.67
N ALA A 95 -3.59 -19.61 0.75
CA ALA A 95 -4.54 -19.00 -0.20
C ALA A 95 -4.52 -17.45 -0.18
N PRO A 96 -4.71 -16.77 0.97
CA PRO A 96 -4.65 -15.31 1.01
C PRO A 96 -3.26 -14.75 0.70
N ARG A 97 -2.17 -15.47 1.05
CA ARG A 97 -0.81 -15.08 0.67
C ARG A 97 -0.65 -15.08 -0.85
N ALA A 98 -1.01 -16.19 -1.50
CA ALA A 98 -0.86 -16.34 -2.95
C ALA A 98 -1.73 -15.33 -3.72
N ALA A 99 -2.94 -15.02 -3.22
CA ALA A 99 -3.79 -13.98 -3.80
C ALA A 99 -3.17 -12.57 -3.67
N LEU A 100 -2.59 -12.25 -2.50
CA LEU A 100 -1.88 -10.98 -2.28
C LEU A 100 -0.67 -10.83 -3.22
N GLU A 101 0.17 -11.86 -3.31
CA GLU A 101 1.35 -11.90 -4.18
C GLU A 101 0.96 -11.71 -5.65
N ARG A 102 0.03 -12.53 -6.16
CA ARG A 102 -0.47 -12.40 -7.55
C ARG A 102 -1.01 -10.99 -7.82
N PHE A 103 -1.78 -10.44 -6.89
CA PHE A 103 -2.36 -9.12 -7.07
C PHE A 103 -1.29 -8.01 -7.11
N TRP A 104 -0.30 -8.04 -6.20
CA TRP A 104 0.80 -7.08 -6.19
C TRP A 104 1.65 -7.17 -7.46
N HIS A 105 1.99 -8.37 -7.91
CA HIS A 105 2.72 -8.57 -9.14
C HIS A 105 1.95 -8.06 -10.36
N ALA A 106 0.67 -8.40 -10.48
CA ALA A 106 -0.16 -7.94 -11.58
C ALA A 106 -0.34 -6.41 -11.57
N TRP A 107 -0.46 -5.80 -10.39
CA TRP A 107 -0.54 -4.34 -10.24
C TRP A 107 0.76 -3.65 -10.68
N ASN A 108 1.90 -4.32 -10.57
CA ASN A 108 3.21 -3.86 -11.02
C ASN A 108 3.58 -4.38 -12.43
N GLY A 109 2.62 -4.86 -13.22
CA GLY A 109 2.79 -5.15 -14.64
C GLY A 109 2.88 -6.63 -15.02
N ALA A 110 2.91 -7.55 -14.05
CA ALA A 110 2.95 -8.99 -14.32
C ALA A 110 1.54 -9.59 -14.46
N GLY A 111 0.86 -9.31 -15.58
CA GLY A 111 -0.46 -9.84 -15.89
C GLY A 111 -1.60 -8.85 -15.57
N THR A 112 -2.77 -9.38 -15.22
CA THR A 112 -3.99 -8.58 -14.95
C THR A 112 -4.43 -8.76 -13.49
N PRO A 113 -4.62 -7.69 -12.71
CA PRO A 113 -5.07 -7.79 -11.32
C PRO A 113 -6.45 -8.45 -11.21
N ASP A 114 -6.55 -9.50 -10.39
CA ASP A 114 -7.83 -10.15 -10.07
C ASP A 114 -8.38 -9.61 -8.74
N TRP A 115 -9.27 -8.62 -8.85
CA TRP A 115 -9.89 -8.01 -7.68
C TRP A 115 -10.80 -8.97 -6.90
N ALA A 116 -11.46 -9.91 -7.58
CA ALA A 116 -12.37 -10.84 -6.92
C ALA A 116 -11.59 -11.80 -6.01
N ASP A 117 -10.48 -12.34 -6.52
CA ASP A 117 -9.57 -13.20 -5.76
C ASP A 117 -8.90 -12.48 -4.58
N PHE A 118 -8.46 -11.25 -4.77
CA PHE A 118 -7.93 -10.44 -3.66
C PHE A 118 -9.00 -10.14 -2.60
N ARG A 119 -10.19 -9.71 -3.04
CA ARG A 119 -11.25 -9.21 -2.14
C ARG A 119 -11.89 -10.33 -1.29
N GLN A 120 -12.00 -11.55 -1.80
CA GLN A 120 -12.54 -12.67 -1.00
C GLN A 120 -11.71 -12.95 0.27
N HIS A 121 -10.42 -12.58 0.27
CA HIS A 121 -9.50 -12.77 1.39
C HIS A 121 -9.39 -11.55 2.32
N HIS A 122 -10.21 -10.52 2.13
CA HIS A 122 -10.13 -9.24 2.86
C HIS A 122 -10.01 -9.39 4.38
N ALA A 123 -10.81 -10.25 5.01
CA ALA A 123 -10.77 -10.43 6.46
C ALA A 123 -9.40 -10.97 6.95
N ALA A 124 -8.81 -11.93 6.22
CA ALA A 124 -7.51 -12.49 6.55
C ALA A 124 -6.39 -11.46 6.33
N LEU A 125 -6.46 -10.70 5.23
CA LEU A 125 -5.51 -9.63 4.92
C LEU A 125 -5.55 -8.52 5.97
N HIS A 126 -6.75 -8.11 6.40
CA HIS A 126 -6.94 -7.07 7.41
C HIS A 126 -6.41 -7.50 8.77
N ALA A 127 -6.74 -8.72 9.22
CA ALA A 127 -6.21 -9.26 10.46
C ALA A 127 -4.67 -9.37 10.43
N ASN A 128 -4.09 -9.72 9.28
CA ASN A 128 -2.65 -9.77 9.11
C ASN A 128 -1.99 -8.39 9.10
N ALA A 129 -2.61 -7.38 8.49
CA ALA A 129 -2.11 -6.00 8.51
C ALA A 129 -1.99 -5.47 9.95
N GLY A 130 -2.96 -5.77 10.82
CA GLY A 130 -2.87 -5.48 12.24
C GLY A 130 -1.68 -6.17 12.93
N ARG A 131 -1.54 -7.49 12.75
CA ARG A 131 -0.41 -8.27 13.30
C ARG A 131 0.95 -7.74 12.82
N TRP A 132 1.05 -7.38 11.55
CA TRP A 132 2.27 -6.83 10.97
C TRP A 132 2.62 -5.49 11.60
N ALA A 133 1.66 -4.57 11.75
CA ALA A 133 1.89 -3.30 12.41
C ALA A 133 2.35 -3.48 13.87
N ASP A 134 1.77 -4.45 14.60
CA ASP A 134 2.21 -4.79 15.96
C ASP A 134 3.65 -5.33 15.98
N ALA A 135 3.99 -6.21 15.02
CA ALA A 135 5.34 -6.73 14.86
C ALA A 135 6.35 -5.60 14.56
N LEU A 136 6.00 -4.67 13.67
CA LEU A 136 6.83 -3.49 13.39
C LEU A 136 7.03 -2.62 14.63
N ALA A 137 5.98 -2.36 15.40
CA ALA A 137 6.05 -1.56 16.61
C ALA A 137 7.01 -2.17 17.65
N SER A 138 7.06 -3.50 17.73
CA SER A 138 7.92 -4.22 18.68
C SER A 138 9.42 -4.04 18.43
N VAL A 139 9.81 -3.65 17.21
CA VAL A 139 11.21 -3.51 16.80
C VAL A 139 11.78 -2.13 17.22
N GLY A 140 10.94 -1.19 17.67
CA GLY A 140 11.30 0.20 17.96
C GLY A 140 11.43 1.06 16.71
N ASP A 141 11.68 2.37 16.87
CA ASP A 141 11.74 3.31 15.75
C ASP A 141 13.19 3.61 15.29
N LEU A 142 13.31 4.07 14.03
CA LEU A 142 14.59 4.39 13.41
C LEU A 142 15.32 5.53 14.13
N ALA A 143 14.60 6.55 14.59
CA ALA A 143 15.20 7.73 15.21
C ALA A 143 15.83 7.37 16.56
N GLY A 144 15.15 6.55 17.36
CA GLY A 144 15.65 5.99 18.61
C GLY A 144 16.93 5.17 18.40
N LYS A 145 16.91 4.23 17.44
CA LYS A 145 18.10 3.42 17.11
C LYS A 145 19.27 4.25 16.61
N LEU A 146 18.99 5.27 15.80
CA LEU A 146 20.02 6.18 15.30
C LEU A 146 20.62 7.03 16.43
N ALA A 147 19.80 7.50 17.37
CA ALA A 147 20.27 8.23 18.55
C ALA A 147 21.13 7.36 19.47
N GLU A 148 20.75 6.09 19.69
CA GLU A 148 21.54 5.12 20.45
C GLU A 148 22.89 4.84 19.77
N TYR A 149 22.88 4.65 18.46
CA TYR A 149 24.11 4.45 17.67
C TYR A 149 25.02 5.68 17.74
N ALA A 150 24.48 6.89 17.56
CA ALA A 150 25.27 8.12 17.69
C ALA A 150 25.91 8.25 19.08
N LYS A 151 25.17 7.87 20.14
CA LYS A 151 25.69 7.85 21.51
C LYS A 151 26.80 6.80 21.71
N SER A 152 26.74 5.66 21.02
CA SER A 152 27.78 4.63 21.12
C SER A 152 29.09 5.03 20.43
N GLN A 153 29.04 5.88 19.40
CA GLN A 153 30.23 6.38 18.69
C GLN A 153 30.95 7.52 19.44
N LEU A 154 30.30 8.09 20.46
CA LEU A 154 30.87 9.14 21.32
C LEU A 154 31.55 8.59 22.58
N LYS A 155 31.53 7.26 22.78
CA LYS A 155 32.24 6.56 23.86
C LYS A 155 33.51 5.92 23.31
#